data_AF-A0A1G1JY54-F1
#
_entry.id   AF-A0A1G1JY54-F1
#
_cell.length_a   1.000
_cell.length_b   1.000
_cell.length_c   1.000
_cell.angle_alpha   90.00
_cell.angle_beta   90.00
_cell.angle_gamma   90.00
#
_symmetry.space_group_name_H-M   'P 1'
#
loop_
_entity.id
_entity.type
_entity.pdbx_description
1 polymer ?
#
loop_
_entity_poly.entity_id
_entity_poly.type
_entity_poly.pdbx_seq_one_letter_code
_entity_poly.pdbx_strand_id
1 'polypeptide(L)'
;MLYFATFVFLFLPNKRRLLRYTLVLFYVWASVLKYNMEWLSGGALYAKPLWIPGLLIPAACYYVVILESFIVLGVLSRTRWVYWSALFQLSLFHIVSWPVVGFFYPLLMFALLTIFPLTYFISDPSESKSLFTSLTQGKEPRVTYFFIAFFSFLQLIPIIMPGDEKVTGEGRLFSLHMFDAQVFCKGAIILKFKDGTKQEFPIPLKEIGTPRIKCDPIVSFSRAKQLCAQFRGDQAFLDLDLVYEARRAHEKTMKPLVDVKDFCGQNLSYDLFRPNDWIIKD
;
A
#
# COMPACT_ATOMS: atom_id res chain seq x y z
N MET A 1 -20.22 -3.53 7.74
CA MET A 1 -19.22 -3.59 6.65
C MET A 1 -19.12 -4.99 6.05
N LEU A 2 -18.74 -6.04 6.80
CA LEU A 2 -18.62 -7.41 6.27
C LEU A 2 -19.90 -7.93 5.60
N TYR A 3 -21.06 -7.83 6.25
CA TYR A 3 -22.34 -8.28 5.68
C TYR A 3 -22.73 -7.55 4.40
N PHE A 4 -22.45 -6.24 4.32
CA PHE A 4 -22.71 -5.44 3.13
C PHE A 4 -21.78 -5.84 1.98
N ALA A 5 -20.49 -6.03 2.24
CA ALA A 5 -19.53 -6.50 1.25
C ALA A 5 -19.90 -7.89 0.72
N THR A 6 -20.28 -8.82 1.61
CA THR A 6 -20.77 -10.16 1.22
C THR A 6 -22.05 -10.06 0.39
N PHE A 7 -22.99 -9.18 0.78
CA PHE A 7 -24.22 -8.96 0.03
C PHE A 7 -23.92 -8.48 -1.39
N VAL A 8 -23.12 -7.41 -1.55
CA VAL A 8 -22.70 -6.91 -2.88
C VAL A 8 -21.99 -8.00 -3.69
N PHE A 9 -21.12 -8.78 -3.04
CA PHE A 9 -20.43 -9.91 -3.67
C PHE A 9 -21.39 -10.98 -4.21
N LEU A 10 -22.49 -11.26 -3.51
CA LEU A 10 -23.45 -12.28 -3.97
C LEU A 10 -24.09 -11.91 -5.31
N PHE A 11 -24.33 -10.62 -5.55
CA PHE A 11 -24.94 -10.11 -6.78
C PHE A 11 -23.94 -9.81 -7.92
N LEU A 12 -22.63 -9.91 -7.66
CA LEU A 12 -21.62 -9.71 -8.70
C LEU A 12 -21.65 -10.85 -9.74
N PRO A 13 -21.96 -10.56 -11.01
CA PRO A 13 -21.94 -11.56 -12.06
C PRO A 13 -20.52 -12.07 -12.29
N ASN A 14 -20.36 -13.37 -12.52
CA ASN A 14 -19.05 -14.02 -12.72
C ASN A 14 -18.01 -13.76 -11.62
N LYS A 15 -18.45 -13.49 -10.39
CA LYS A 15 -17.60 -13.20 -9.23
C LYS A 15 -16.39 -14.12 -9.06
N ARG A 16 -16.53 -15.42 -9.36
CA ARG A 16 -15.41 -16.38 -9.29
C ARG A 16 -14.31 -16.12 -10.32
N ARG A 17 -14.66 -15.72 -11.55
CA ARG A 17 -13.67 -15.31 -12.57
C ARG A 17 -13.13 -13.94 -12.26
N LEU A 18 -14.01 -13.01 -11.87
CA LEU A 18 -13.61 -11.66 -11.51
C LEU A 18 -12.58 -11.64 -10.37
N LEU A 19 -12.79 -12.39 -9.28
CA LEU A 19 -11.82 -12.50 -8.19
C LEU A 19 -10.44 -12.96 -8.67
N ARG A 20 -10.39 -13.95 -9.56
CA ARG A 20 -9.12 -14.46 -10.13
C ARG A 20 -8.43 -13.40 -10.99
N TYR A 21 -9.17 -12.69 -11.85
CA TYR A 21 -8.63 -11.59 -12.64
C TYR A 21 -8.14 -10.44 -11.77
N THR A 22 -8.95 -10.02 -10.80
CA THR A 22 -8.59 -8.98 -9.85
C THR A 22 -7.33 -9.37 -9.08
N LEU A 23 -7.24 -10.58 -8.54
CA LEU A 23 -6.05 -11.03 -7.81
C LEU A 23 -4.78 -11.03 -8.69
N VAL A 24 -4.88 -11.41 -9.96
CA VAL A 24 -3.76 -11.28 -10.91
C VAL A 24 -3.41 -9.82 -11.18
N LEU A 25 -4.41 -8.95 -11.36
CA LEU A 25 -4.19 -7.51 -11.51
C LEU A 25 -3.57 -6.87 -10.26
N PHE A 26 -3.87 -7.38 -9.07
CA PHE A 26 -3.20 -6.95 -7.84
C PHE A 26 -1.69 -7.14 -7.93
N TYR A 27 -1.24 -8.30 -8.40
CA TYR A 27 0.20 -8.54 -8.62
C TYR A 27 0.75 -7.67 -9.74
N VAL A 28 0.07 -7.57 -10.89
CA VAL A 28 0.54 -6.76 -12.01
C VAL A 28 0.71 -5.29 -11.60
N TRP A 29 -0.26 -4.70 -10.90
CA TRP A 29 -0.13 -3.32 -10.44
C TRP A 29 0.86 -3.17 -9.30
N ALA A 30 1.03 -4.18 -8.44
CA ALA A 30 2.12 -4.20 -7.47
C ALA A 30 3.51 -4.22 -8.16
N SER A 31 3.65 -4.83 -9.34
CA SER A 31 4.90 -4.83 -10.10
C SER A 31 5.20 -3.45 -10.70
N VAL A 32 4.18 -2.75 -11.19
CA VAL A 32 4.29 -1.37 -11.71
C VAL A 32 4.85 -0.45 -10.64
N LEU A 33 4.35 -0.56 -9.41
CA LEU A 33 4.85 0.25 -8.28
C LEU A 33 6.30 -0.08 -7.90
N LYS A 34 6.74 -1.31 -8.17
CA LYS A 34 8.11 -1.79 -7.96
C LYS A 34 9.06 -1.45 -9.10
N TYR A 35 8.57 -0.86 -10.19
CA TYR A 35 9.38 -0.46 -11.33
C TYR A 35 10.11 0.87 -11.08
N ASN A 36 11.00 0.88 -10.10
CA ASN A 36 11.84 2.03 -9.75
C ASN A 36 13.18 1.56 -9.18
N MET A 37 14.20 2.43 -9.25
CA MET A 37 15.57 2.06 -8.84
C MET A 37 15.70 1.78 -7.34
N GLU A 38 14.86 2.39 -6.50
CA GLU A 38 14.85 2.14 -5.05
C GLU A 38 14.43 0.69 -4.75
N TRP A 39 13.43 0.16 -5.47
CA TRP A 39 13.06 -1.25 -5.37
C TRP A 39 14.09 -2.17 -6.03
N LEU A 40 14.48 -1.88 -7.28
CA LEU A 40 15.35 -2.75 -8.08
C LEU A 40 16.76 -2.92 -7.48
N SER A 41 17.24 -1.93 -6.74
CA SER A 41 18.50 -2.01 -5.97
C SER A 41 18.36 -2.76 -4.65
N GLY A 42 17.13 -3.01 -4.17
CA GLY A 42 16.84 -3.52 -2.84
C GLY A 42 16.81 -2.47 -1.73
N GLY A 43 17.00 -1.19 -2.05
CA GLY A 43 16.97 -0.09 -1.08
C GLY A 43 15.61 0.14 -0.42
N ALA A 44 14.52 -0.33 -1.04
CA ALA A 44 13.18 -0.29 -0.46
C ALA A 44 12.89 -1.36 0.61
N LEU A 45 13.77 -2.35 0.80
CA LEU A 45 13.52 -3.48 1.69
C LEU A 45 13.83 -3.11 3.15
N TYR A 46 12.81 -3.19 4.03
CA TYR A 46 12.96 -2.92 5.46
C TYR A 46 13.85 -3.93 6.20
N ALA A 47 13.94 -5.15 5.67
CA ALA A 47 14.78 -6.21 6.19
C ALA A 47 15.30 -7.08 5.04
N LYS A 48 16.38 -7.83 5.30
CA LYS A 48 16.93 -8.75 4.32
C LYS A 48 16.00 -9.97 4.16
N PRO A 49 15.68 -10.38 2.93
CA PRO A 49 14.87 -11.58 2.70
C PRO A 49 15.60 -12.83 3.19
N LEU A 50 14.81 -13.81 3.63
CA LEU A 50 15.35 -15.07 4.14
C LEU A 50 16.13 -15.80 3.03
N TRP A 51 17.29 -16.35 3.37
CA TRP A 51 18.09 -17.21 2.47
C TRP A 51 18.63 -16.57 1.18
N ILE A 52 18.54 -15.25 1.02
CA ILE A 52 19.11 -14.54 -0.13
C ILE A 52 20.37 -13.77 0.30
N PRO A 53 21.55 -14.12 -0.23
CA PRO A 53 22.78 -13.34 -0.03
C PRO A 53 22.63 -11.89 -0.48
N GLY A 54 23.28 -10.95 0.22
CA GLY A 54 23.18 -9.51 -0.05
C GLY A 54 23.47 -9.13 -1.51
N LEU A 55 24.46 -9.77 -2.12
CA LEU A 55 24.86 -9.54 -3.53
C LEU A 55 23.78 -9.97 -4.54
N LEU A 56 22.88 -10.87 -4.15
CA LEU A 56 21.79 -11.37 -5.00
C LEU A 56 20.47 -10.62 -4.80
N ILE A 57 20.41 -9.68 -3.84
CA ILE A 57 19.19 -8.90 -3.55
C ILE A 57 18.68 -8.16 -4.80
N PRO A 58 19.50 -7.41 -5.57
CA PRO A 58 19.01 -6.74 -6.76
C PRO A 58 18.39 -7.72 -7.76
N ALA A 59 19.07 -8.84 -8.04
CA ALA A 59 18.58 -9.88 -8.94
C ALA A 59 17.24 -10.46 -8.47
N ALA A 60 17.08 -10.70 -7.16
CA ALA A 60 15.81 -11.13 -6.57
C ALA A 60 14.71 -10.07 -6.74
N CYS A 61 15.02 -8.78 -6.55
CA CYS A 61 14.07 -7.69 -6.76
C CYS A 61 13.61 -7.59 -8.21
N TYR A 62 14.52 -7.74 -9.19
CA TYR A 62 14.17 -7.84 -10.61
C TYR A 62 13.29 -9.05 -10.90
N TYR A 63 13.63 -10.21 -10.34
CA TYR A 63 12.84 -11.42 -10.49
C TYR A 63 11.41 -11.24 -9.96
N VAL A 64 11.22 -10.58 -8.80
CA VAL A 64 9.88 -10.29 -8.27
C VAL A 64 9.08 -9.44 -9.25
N VAL A 65 9.68 -8.42 -9.85
CA VAL A 65 8.99 -7.62 -10.88
C VAL A 65 8.55 -8.50 -12.06
N ILE A 66 9.42 -9.37 -12.57
CA ILE A 66 9.09 -10.31 -13.65
C ILE A 66 7.97 -11.28 -13.23
N LEU A 67 8.06 -11.83 -12.01
CA LEU A 67 7.10 -12.75 -11.44
C LEU A 67 5.71 -12.13 -11.42
N GLU A 68 5.61 -10.92 -10.88
CA GLU A 68 4.34 -10.20 -10.70
C GLU A 68 3.81 -9.57 -12.00
N SER A 69 4.67 -9.29 -12.98
CA SER A 69 4.24 -8.70 -14.26
C SER A 69 3.78 -9.76 -15.25
N PHE A 70 4.47 -10.90 -15.30
CA PHE A 70 4.31 -11.88 -16.38
C PHE A 70 4.00 -13.29 -15.87
N ILE A 71 4.80 -13.82 -14.94
CA ILE A 71 4.65 -15.22 -14.50
C ILE A 71 3.30 -15.42 -13.79
N VAL A 72 2.81 -14.41 -13.08
CA VAL A 72 1.49 -14.43 -12.42
C VAL A 72 0.36 -14.73 -13.39
N LEU A 73 0.44 -14.34 -14.67
CA LEU A 73 -0.56 -14.66 -15.69
C LEU A 73 -0.69 -16.19 -15.87
N GLY A 74 0.35 -16.94 -15.55
CA GLY A 74 0.37 -18.40 -15.59
C GLY A 74 -0.68 -19.06 -14.70
N VAL A 75 -1.12 -18.43 -13.60
CA VAL A 75 -2.21 -18.97 -12.75
C VAL A 75 -3.58 -18.92 -13.43
N LEU A 76 -3.70 -18.18 -14.54
CA LEU A 76 -4.89 -18.16 -15.40
C LEU A 76 -4.79 -19.16 -16.57
N SER A 77 -3.65 -19.83 -16.71
CA SER A 77 -3.40 -20.81 -17.76
C SER A 77 -4.08 -22.14 -17.46
N ARG A 78 -4.51 -22.84 -18.53
CA ARG A 78 -4.97 -24.24 -18.45
C ARG A 78 -3.80 -25.22 -18.44
N THR A 79 -2.64 -24.82 -18.95
CA THR A 79 -1.47 -25.69 -19.06
C THR A 79 -0.97 -26.03 -17.66
N ARG A 80 -1.15 -27.30 -17.26
CA ARG A 80 -0.94 -27.77 -15.88
C ARG A 80 0.42 -27.34 -15.31
N TRP A 81 1.51 -27.54 -16.07
CA TRP A 81 2.84 -27.19 -15.59
C TRP A 81 2.99 -25.67 -15.41
N VAL A 82 2.53 -24.85 -16.38
CA VAL A 82 2.57 -23.37 -16.28
C VAL A 82 1.81 -22.89 -15.05
N TYR A 83 0.60 -23.43 -14.84
CA TYR A 83 -0.26 -23.09 -13.71
C TYR A 83 0.42 -23.40 -12.36
N TRP A 84 0.87 -24.64 -12.16
CA TRP A 84 1.49 -25.05 -10.90
C TRP A 84 2.84 -24.38 -10.66
N SER A 85 3.64 -24.17 -11.72
CA SER A 85 4.90 -23.43 -11.62
C SER A 85 4.68 -21.97 -11.23
N ALA A 86 3.67 -21.29 -11.77
CA ALA A 86 3.35 -19.92 -11.38
C ALA A 86 2.87 -19.86 -9.93
N LEU A 87 1.94 -20.74 -9.54
CA LEU A 87 1.41 -20.80 -8.18
C LEU A 87 2.49 -21.11 -7.14
N PHE A 88 3.40 -22.05 -7.46
CA PHE A 88 4.56 -22.36 -6.62
C PHE A 88 5.48 -21.16 -6.43
N GLN A 89 5.83 -20.46 -7.50
CA GLN A 89 6.69 -19.28 -7.44
C GLN A 89 6.05 -18.14 -6.62
N LEU A 90 4.75 -17.88 -6.80
CA LEU A 90 4.02 -16.89 -6.00
C LEU A 90 3.96 -17.27 -4.52
N SER A 91 3.76 -18.56 -4.23
CA SER A 91 3.77 -19.08 -2.87
C SER A 91 5.15 -18.91 -2.24
N LEU A 92 6.21 -19.31 -2.95
CA LEU A 92 7.59 -19.18 -2.49
C LEU A 92 7.97 -17.71 -2.24
N PHE A 93 7.56 -16.80 -3.13
CA PHE A 93 7.73 -15.36 -2.93
C PHE A 93 7.14 -14.89 -1.59
N HIS A 94 5.92 -15.30 -1.27
CA HIS A 94 5.28 -14.93 0.00
C HIS A 94 5.97 -15.53 1.22
N ILE A 95 6.46 -16.77 1.14
CA ILE A 95 7.27 -17.37 2.23
C ILE A 95 8.55 -16.54 2.46
N VAL A 96 9.28 -16.26 1.38
CA VAL A 96 10.58 -15.57 1.45
C VAL A 96 10.43 -14.11 1.86
N SER A 97 9.33 -13.45 1.48
CA SER A 97 9.06 -12.05 1.81
C SER A 97 8.62 -11.81 3.26
N TRP A 98 8.24 -12.86 4.00
CA TRP A 98 7.70 -12.74 5.35
C TRP A 98 8.55 -11.89 6.31
N PRO A 99 9.89 -12.05 6.40
CA PRO A 99 10.70 -11.21 7.27
C PRO A 99 10.78 -9.75 6.82
N VAL A 100 10.52 -9.47 5.55
CA VAL A 100 10.63 -8.13 4.94
C VAL A 100 9.36 -7.32 5.22
N VAL A 101 8.18 -7.92 5.05
CA VAL A 101 6.88 -7.23 5.16
C VAL A 101 6.08 -7.54 6.43
N GLY A 102 6.57 -8.47 7.25
CA GLY A 102 5.83 -9.00 8.40
C GLY A 102 4.79 -10.05 8.00
N PHE A 103 4.09 -10.59 8.99
CA PHE A 103 3.28 -11.80 8.83
C PHE A 103 1.93 -11.58 8.14
N PHE A 104 1.28 -10.43 8.38
CA PHE A 104 -0.12 -10.22 8.03
C PHE A 104 -0.36 -10.31 6.53
N TYR A 105 0.49 -9.66 5.74
CA TYR A 105 0.30 -9.56 4.31
C TYR A 105 0.54 -10.89 3.56
N PRO A 106 1.67 -11.60 3.76
CA PRO A 106 1.85 -12.93 3.19
C PRO A 106 0.72 -13.90 3.56
N LEU A 107 0.26 -13.90 4.80
CA LEU A 107 -0.84 -14.77 5.24
C LEU A 107 -2.15 -14.47 4.49
N LEU A 108 -2.50 -13.19 4.36
CA LEU A 108 -3.66 -12.78 3.57
C LEU A 108 -3.53 -13.23 2.11
N MET A 109 -2.36 -13.03 1.51
CA MET A 109 -2.13 -13.43 0.13
C MET A 109 -2.13 -14.94 -0.06
N PHE A 110 -1.61 -15.73 0.89
CA PHE A 110 -1.75 -17.19 0.86
C PHE A 110 -3.21 -17.61 0.85
N ALA A 111 -4.02 -17.03 1.75
CA ALA A 111 -5.46 -17.30 1.80
C ALA A 111 -6.13 -16.95 0.47
N LEU A 112 -5.82 -15.81 -0.14
CA LEU A 112 -6.35 -15.40 -1.44
C LEU A 112 -5.86 -16.31 -2.58
N LEU A 113 -4.58 -16.71 -2.57
CA LEU A 113 -4.01 -17.61 -3.57
C LEU A 113 -4.68 -18.99 -3.55
N THR A 114 -5.24 -19.45 -2.42
CA THR A 114 -5.98 -20.73 -2.37
C THR A 114 -7.19 -20.77 -3.30
N ILE A 115 -7.72 -19.61 -3.71
CA ILE A 115 -8.80 -19.52 -4.70
C ILE A 115 -8.40 -20.25 -6.00
N PHE A 116 -7.13 -20.13 -6.43
CA PHE A 116 -6.67 -20.78 -7.65
C PHE A 116 -6.75 -22.31 -7.57
N PRO A 117 -6.06 -23.01 -6.64
CA PRO A 117 -6.13 -24.47 -6.58
C PRO A 117 -7.54 -24.96 -6.26
N LEU A 118 -8.30 -24.28 -5.39
CA LEU A 118 -9.69 -24.63 -5.13
C LEU A 118 -10.53 -24.59 -6.41
N THR A 119 -10.41 -23.53 -7.21
CA THR A 119 -11.12 -23.48 -8.51
C THR A 119 -10.58 -24.50 -9.50
N TYR A 120 -9.28 -24.79 -9.51
CA TYR A 120 -8.71 -25.82 -10.39
C TYR A 120 -9.26 -27.22 -10.09
N PHE A 121 -9.52 -27.55 -8.81
CA PHE A 121 -10.06 -28.86 -8.42
C PHE A 121 -11.59 -28.94 -8.47
N ILE A 122 -12.31 -27.82 -8.25
CA ILE A 122 -13.78 -27.80 -8.16
C ILE A 122 -14.44 -27.46 -9.50
N SER A 123 -13.76 -26.73 -10.39
CA SER A 123 -14.36 -26.31 -11.67
C SER A 123 -14.69 -27.51 -12.57
N ASP A 124 -15.87 -27.43 -13.18
CA ASP A 124 -16.35 -28.38 -14.17
C ASP A 124 -15.37 -28.44 -15.37
N PRO A 125 -14.94 -29.63 -15.84
CA PRO A 125 -14.15 -29.81 -17.05
C PRO A 125 -14.72 -29.08 -18.29
N SER A 126 -16.03 -28.81 -18.30
CA SER A 126 -16.76 -28.07 -19.34
C SER A 126 -16.41 -26.58 -19.43
N GLU A 127 -15.79 -25.98 -18.40
CA GLU A 127 -15.12 -24.66 -18.48
C GLU A 127 -13.82 -24.81 -19.31
N SER A 128 -13.96 -25.05 -20.62
CA SER A 128 -12.89 -25.62 -21.44
C SER A 128 -11.77 -24.64 -21.84
N LYS A 129 -11.93 -23.34 -21.57
CA LYS A 129 -11.04 -22.29 -22.06
C LYS A 129 -10.20 -21.68 -20.94
N SER A 130 -8.89 -21.55 -21.20
CA SER A 130 -7.96 -20.76 -20.37
C SER A 130 -8.55 -19.37 -20.12
N LEU A 131 -8.58 -18.92 -18.86
CA LEU A 131 -9.11 -17.61 -18.49
C LEU A 131 -8.33 -16.48 -19.16
N PHE A 132 -7.02 -16.68 -19.32
CA PHE A 132 -6.16 -15.75 -20.04
C PHE A 132 -6.60 -15.63 -21.51
N THR A 133 -6.84 -16.76 -22.18
CA THR A 133 -7.30 -16.79 -23.57
C THR A 133 -8.70 -16.21 -23.73
N SER A 134 -9.62 -16.48 -22.80
CA SER A 134 -10.96 -15.89 -22.82
C SER A 134 -10.91 -14.36 -22.70
N LEU A 135 -10.03 -13.84 -21.84
CA LEU A 135 -9.85 -12.41 -21.65
C LEU A 135 -9.31 -11.74 -22.93
N THR A 136 -8.25 -12.30 -23.53
CA THR A 136 -7.60 -11.72 -24.72
C THR A 136 -8.46 -11.84 -25.99
N GLN A 137 -9.32 -12.85 -26.07
CA GLN A 137 -10.22 -13.05 -27.21
C GLN A 137 -11.57 -12.32 -27.08
N GLY A 138 -11.76 -11.46 -26.07
CA GLY A 138 -13.03 -10.71 -25.93
C GLY A 138 -14.22 -11.56 -25.46
N LYS A 139 -13.99 -12.76 -24.90
CA LYS A 139 -15.05 -13.74 -24.57
C LYS A 139 -15.62 -13.57 -23.17
N GLU A 140 -15.04 -12.70 -22.35
CA GLU A 140 -15.57 -12.39 -21.03
C GLU A 140 -16.74 -11.40 -21.10
N PRO A 141 -17.65 -11.38 -20.12
CA PRO A 141 -18.75 -10.42 -20.11
C PRO A 141 -18.26 -8.98 -19.98
N ARG A 142 -19.01 -8.03 -20.56
CA ARG A 142 -18.67 -6.58 -20.52
C ARG A 142 -18.42 -6.05 -19.10
N VAL A 143 -19.18 -6.56 -18.12
CA VAL A 143 -19.02 -6.21 -16.71
C VAL A 143 -17.62 -6.58 -16.20
N THR A 144 -17.06 -7.72 -16.62
CA THR A 144 -15.69 -8.13 -16.26
C THR A 144 -14.67 -7.11 -16.77
N TYR A 145 -14.76 -6.71 -18.04
CA TYR A 145 -13.87 -5.71 -18.62
C TYR A 145 -14.02 -4.34 -17.93
N PHE A 146 -15.25 -3.92 -17.63
CA PHE A 146 -15.50 -2.71 -16.87
C PHE A 146 -14.80 -2.74 -15.51
N PHE A 147 -14.93 -3.82 -14.73
CA PHE A 147 -14.26 -3.92 -13.44
C PHE A 147 -12.73 -3.95 -13.55
N ILE A 148 -12.18 -4.65 -14.54
CA ILE A 148 -10.73 -4.68 -14.81
C ILE A 148 -10.22 -3.27 -15.14
N ALA A 149 -10.92 -2.56 -16.02
CA ALA A 149 -10.57 -1.20 -16.42
C ALA A 149 -10.72 -0.23 -15.25
N PHE A 150 -11.84 -0.31 -14.52
CA PHE A 150 -12.10 0.52 -13.35
C PHE A 150 -11.06 0.31 -12.26
N PHE A 151 -10.77 -0.95 -11.89
CA PHE A 151 -9.72 -1.29 -10.93
C PHE A 151 -8.37 -0.72 -11.34
N SER A 152 -7.99 -0.91 -12.60
CA SER A 152 -6.73 -0.40 -13.16
C SER A 152 -6.68 1.12 -13.18
N PHE A 153 -7.79 1.78 -13.48
CA PHE A 153 -7.90 3.24 -13.44
C PHE A 153 -7.68 3.78 -12.02
N LEU A 154 -8.25 3.12 -10.99
CA LEU A 154 -8.01 3.52 -9.60
C LEU A 154 -6.52 3.48 -9.22
N GLN A 155 -5.76 2.54 -9.79
CA GLN A 155 -4.32 2.44 -9.55
C GLN A 155 -3.52 3.63 -10.11
N LEU A 156 -4.09 4.37 -11.07
CA LEU A 156 -3.47 5.53 -11.70
C LEU A 156 -3.81 6.85 -10.98
N ILE A 157 -4.81 6.87 -10.11
CA ILE A 157 -5.24 8.09 -9.39
C ILE A 157 -4.12 8.76 -8.59
N PRO A 158 -3.24 8.04 -7.84
CA PRO A 158 -2.17 8.71 -7.11
C PRO A 158 -1.20 9.48 -8.02
N ILE A 159 -1.02 9.06 -9.28
CA ILE A 159 -0.10 9.70 -10.23
C ILE A 159 -0.53 11.14 -10.56
N ILE A 160 -1.83 11.43 -10.50
CA ILE A 160 -2.36 12.77 -10.76
C ILE A 160 -2.50 13.62 -9.49
N MET A 161 -2.23 13.05 -8.32
CA MET A 161 -2.22 13.82 -7.07
C MET A 161 -0.89 14.58 -6.94
N PRO A 162 -0.91 15.86 -6.57
CA PRO A 162 0.30 16.65 -6.40
C PRO A 162 1.11 16.17 -5.18
N GLY A 163 2.44 16.19 -5.32
CA GLY A 163 3.39 15.79 -4.27
C GLY A 163 3.84 14.33 -4.38
N ASP A 164 4.65 13.91 -3.42
CA ASP A 164 5.19 12.55 -3.34
C ASP A 164 4.25 11.63 -2.54
N GLU A 165 3.46 10.80 -3.21
CA GLU A 165 2.46 9.92 -2.60
C GLU A 165 3.06 8.90 -1.62
N LYS A 166 4.34 8.54 -1.81
CA LYS A 166 5.05 7.61 -0.92
C LYS A 166 5.43 8.27 0.41
N VAL A 167 5.49 9.60 0.45
CA VAL A 167 5.86 10.40 1.62
C VAL A 167 4.63 11.05 2.26
N THR A 168 3.74 11.65 1.46
CA THR A 168 2.50 12.29 1.92
C THR A 168 1.42 11.27 2.29
N GLY A 169 1.45 10.08 1.71
CA GLY A 169 0.40 9.08 1.87
C GLY A 169 -0.94 9.43 1.21
N GLU A 170 -1.02 10.56 0.50
CA GLU A 170 -2.21 10.98 -0.21
C GLU A 170 -2.51 10.04 -1.38
N GLY A 171 -3.78 9.72 -1.61
CA GLY A 171 -4.19 8.83 -2.69
C GLY A 171 -3.95 7.33 -2.44
N ARG A 172 -3.32 6.95 -1.33
CA ARG A 172 -3.07 5.53 -0.96
C ARG A 172 -4.33 4.67 -0.85
N LEU A 173 -5.50 5.27 -0.66
CA LEU A 173 -6.77 4.56 -0.63
C LEU A 173 -7.16 3.99 -2.02
N PHE A 174 -6.74 4.66 -3.09
CA PHE A 174 -7.14 4.30 -4.45
C PHE A 174 -6.23 3.25 -5.08
N SER A 175 -4.97 3.17 -4.65
CA SER A 175 -3.99 2.28 -5.25
C SER A 175 -3.36 1.30 -4.26
N LEU A 176 -2.70 0.29 -4.82
CA LEU A 176 -2.01 -0.76 -4.08
C LEU A 176 -0.64 -0.31 -3.59
N HIS A 177 -0.55 0.78 -2.84
CA HIS A 177 0.68 1.09 -2.12
C HIS A 177 0.90 0.06 -1.01
N MET A 178 1.62 -1.02 -1.32
CA MET A 178 1.93 -2.10 -0.36
C MET A 178 3.36 -1.98 0.18
N PHE A 179 4.23 -1.38 -0.63
CA PHE A 179 5.59 -1.01 -0.27
C PHE A 179 5.72 0.50 -0.48
N ASP A 180 5.51 1.25 0.59
CA ASP A 180 5.98 2.62 0.62
C ASP A 180 7.51 2.58 0.65
N ALA A 181 8.15 3.56 0.01
CA ALA A 181 9.60 3.76 0.12
C ALA A 181 9.97 3.75 1.61
N GLN A 182 11.18 3.31 1.96
CA GLN A 182 11.63 3.45 3.34
C GLN A 182 11.77 4.96 3.63
N VAL A 183 10.78 5.52 4.31
CA VAL A 183 10.73 6.94 4.67
C VAL A 183 11.37 7.14 6.03
N PHE A 184 12.27 8.13 6.10
CA PHE A 184 12.81 8.63 7.36
C PHE A 184 12.14 9.96 7.67
N CYS A 185 11.65 10.11 8.90
CA CYS A 185 11.02 11.33 9.36
C CYS A 185 11.59 11.77 10.72
N LYS A 186 11.61 13.09 10.93
CA LYS A 186 11.94 13.71 12.21
C LYS A 186 11.04 14.93 12.41
N GLY A 187 10.61 15.18 13.63
CA GLY A 187 9.83 16.37 13.94
C GLY A 187 9.38 16.39 15.39
N ALA A 188 8.52 17.35 15.70
CA ALA A 188 7.95 17.49 17.02
C ALA A 188 6.56 18.14 16.97
N ILE A 189 5.77 17.83 18.00
CA ILE A 189 4.61 18.62 18.39
C ILE A 189 5.06 19.54 19.51
N ILE A 190 4.93 20.85 19.31
CA ILE A 190 5.38 21.87 20.26
C ILE A 190 4.15 22.45 20.94
N LEU A 191 3.88 22.07 22.19
CA LEU A 191 2.83 22.69 23.00
C LEU A 191 3.30 24.08 23.44
N LYS A 192 2.40 25.06 23.35
CA LYS A 192 2.62 26.45 23.76
C LYS A 192 1.68 26.78 24.92
N PHE A 193 2.24 27.33 25.99
CA PHE A 193 1.49 27.75 27.17
C PHE A 193 1.54 29.28 27.33
N LYS A 194 0.59 29.84 28.08
CA LYS A 194 0.43 31.29 28.28
C LYS A 194 1.59 31.94 29.03
N ASP A 195 2.30 31.17 29.86
CA ASP A 195 3.51 31.61 30.56
C ASP A 195 4.75 31.69 29.64
N GLY A 196 4.59 31.37 28.36
CA GLY A 196 5.68 31.34 27.38
C GLY A 196 6.47 30.03 27.38
N THR A 197 6.13 29.07 28.25
CA THR A 197 6.76 27.76 28.24
C THR A 197 6.37 26.98 26.99
N LYS A 198 7.33 26.19 26.49
CA LYS A 198 7.15 25.31 25.35
C LYS A 198 7.54 23.90 25.75
N GLN A 199 6.69 22.94 25.41
CA GLN A 199 6.97 21.53 25.62
C GLN A 199 6.96 20.80 24.29
N GLU A 200 8.07 20.12 23.98
CA GLU A 200 8.24 19.40 22.72
C GLU A 200 7.99 17.89 22.91
N PHE A 201 7.19 17.33 22.01
CA PHE A 201 6.95 15.90 21.90
C PHE A 201 7.50 15.39 20.56
N PRO A 202 8.56 14.56 20.55
CA PRO A 202 9.18 14.14 19.31
C PRO A 202 8.28 13.20 18.48
N ILE A 203 8.33 13.38 17.16
CA ILE A 203 7.83 12.46 16.13
C ILE A 203 9.10 11.85 15.51
N PRO A 204 9.34 10.53 15.61
CA PRO A 204 8.33 9.47 15.59
C PRO A 204 8.18 8.71 16.91
N LEU A 205 6.92 8.44 17.27
CA LEU A 205 6.55 7.62 18.41
C LEU A 205 7.16 6.21 18.24
N LYS A 206 8.12 5.85 19.10
CA LYS A 206 8.79 4.53 19.10
C LYS A 206 7.81 3.35 19.18
N GLU A 207 6.60 3.61 19.65
CA GLU A 207 5.56 2.61 19.93
C GLU A 207 4.64 2.29 18.72
N ILE A 208 4.77 2.99 17.60
CA ILE A 208 3.92 2.73 16.43
C ILE A 208 4.47 1.52 15.65
N GLY A 209 3.84 0.37 15.89
CA GLY A 209 4.32 -0.97 15.55
C GLY A 209 4.33 -1.38 14.07
N THR A 210 4.20 -0.46 13.10
CA THR A 210 4.44 -0.81 11.69
C THR A 210 5.32 0.25 10.99
N PRO A 211 6.39 -0.15 10.31
CA PRO A 211 7.28 0.78 9.59
C PRO A 211 6.55 1.69 8.60
N ARG A 212 5.44 1.19 8.03
CA ARG A 212 4.69 1.84 6.95
C ARG A 212 4.02 3.16 7.36
N ILE A 213 3.33 3.19 8.50
CA ILE A 213 2.55 4.37 8.92
C ILE A 213 3.32 5.30 9.84
N LYS A 214 4.54 4.93 10.24
CA LYS A 214 5.33 5.65 11.25
C LYS A 214 5.62 7.10 10.87
N CYS A 215 5.79 7.36 9.58
CA CYS A 215 6.05 8.69 9.03
C CYS A 215 4.85 9.29 8.28
N ASP A 216 3.68 8.66 8.38
CA ASP A 216 2.47 9.12 7.67
C ASP A 216 1.89 10.37 8.36
N PRO A 217 1.64 11.47 7.62
CA PRO A 217 1.04 12.69 8.16
C PRO A 217 -0.27 12.46 8.93
N ILE A 218 -1.07 11.45 8.55
CA ILE A 218 -2.34 11.17 9.23
C ILE A 218 -2.13 10.83 10.71
N VAL A 219 -1.01 10.18 11.04
CA VAL A 219 -0.69 9.73 12.39
C VAL A 219 -0.32 10.93 13.26
N SER A 220 0.56 11.81 12.77
CA SER A 220 0.95 13.02 13.49
C SER A 220 -0.22 14.00 13.62
N PHE A 221 -1.04 14.15 12.57
CA PHE A 221 -2.28 14.93 12.60
C PHE A 221 -3.27 14.42 13.63
N SER A 222 -3.54 13.10 13.66
CA SER A 222 -4.47 12.50 14.62
C SER A 222 -3.98 12.69 16.06
N ARG A 223 -2.66 12.58 16.29
CA ARG A 223 -2.07 12.82 17.61
C ARG A 223 -2.18 14.29 18.01
N ALA A 224 -1.91 15.23 17.10
CA ALA A 224 -2.09 16.65 17.34
C ALA A 224 -3.54 17.00 17.70
N LYS A 225 -4.52 16.45 16.96
CA LYS A 225 -5.95 16.60 17.30
C LYS A 225 -6.29 16.05 18.68
N GLN A 226 -5.74 14.89 19.04
CA GLN A 226 -5.94 14.31 20.38
C GLN A 226 -5.38 15.22 21.48
N LEU A 227 -4.19 15.80 21.28
CA LEU A 227 -3.59 16.74 22.23
C LEU A 227 -4.41 18.03 22.35
N CYS A 228 -4.89 18.60 21.24
CA CYS A 228 -5.82 19.73 21.28
C CYS A 228 -7.07 19.40 22.11
N ALA A 229 -7.64 18.21 21.94
CA ALA A 229 -8.81 17.78 22.71
C ALA A 229 -8.49 17.58 24.21
N GLN A 230 -7.32 16.99 24.51
CA GLN A 230 -6.85 16.75 25.87
C GLN A 230 -6.63 18.05 26.66
N PHE A 231 -6.04 19.07 26.03
CA PHE A 231 -5.71 20.34 26.68
C PHE A 231 -6.79 21.42 26.52
N ARG A 232 -7.93 21.12 25.88
CA ARG A 232 -9.01 22.10 25.63
C ARG A 232 -9.57 22.75 26.91
N GLY A 233 -9.52 22.05 28.04
CA GLY A 233 -9.97 22.54 29.34
C GLY A 233 -8.89 23.20 30.20
N ASP A 234 -7.63 23.16 29.76
CA ASP A 234 -6.51 23.74 30.49
C ASP A 234 -6.39 25.24 30.18
N GLN A 235 -6.53 26.08 31.22
CA GLN A 235 -6.43 27.53 31.05
C GLN A 235 -5.00 28.00 30.77
N ALA A 236 -3.98 27.21 31.07
CA ALA A 236 -2.58 27.53 30.78
C ALA A 236 -2.21 27.23 29.33
N PHE A 237 -2.91 26.30 28.68
CA PHE A 237 -2.68 25.93 27.30
C PHE A 237 -3.11 27.05 26.34
N LEU A 238 -2.27 27.34 25.34
CA LEU A 238 -2.54 28.32 24.30
C LEU A 238 -2.87 27.63 22.98
N ASP A 239 -1.90 26.89 22.44
CA ASP A 239 -2.04 26.15 21.17
C ASP A 239 -0.86 25.15 21.04
N LEU A 240 -0.77 24.46 19.91
CA LEU A 240 0.38 23.65 19.53
C LEU A 240 0.82 23.93 18.09
N ASP A 241 2.12 23.76 17.83
CA ASP A 241 2.67 23.69 16.49
C ASP A 241 2.96 22.25 16.12
N LEU A 242 2.68 21.88 14.87
CA LEU A 242 3.01 20.59 14.29
C LEU A 242 4.06 20.80 13.20
N VAL A 243 5.28 20.30 13.43
CA VAL A 243 6.38 20.44 12.47
C VAL A 243 7.05 19.10 12.28
N TYR A 244 7.18 18.64 11.04
CA TYR A 244 8.07 17.53 10.74
C TYR A 244 8.54 17.51 9.28
N GLU A 245 9.71 16.91 9.11
CA GLU A 245 10.38 16.73 7.84
C GLU A 245 10.46 15.23 7.53
N ALA A 246 10.46 14.90 6.24
CA ALA A 246 10.59 13.54 5.75
C ALA A 246 11.55 13.47 4.55
N ARG A 247 12.10 12.28 4.31
CA ARG A 247 12.84 11.95 3.10
C ARG A 247 12.71 10.47 2.77
N ARG A 248 12.88 10.12 1.50
CA ARG A 248 13.07 8.73 1.07
C ARG A 248 14.48 8.23 1.43
N ALA A 249 14.67 6.92 1.45
CA ALA A 249 15.95 6.32 1.85
C ALA A 249 17.15 6.76 0.99
N HIS A 250 16.91 6.94 -0.31
CA HIS A 250 17.93 7.36 -1.27
C HIS A 250 18.18 8.87 -1.32
N GLU A 251 17.31 9.67 -0.72
CA GLU A 251 17.49 11.12 -0.65
C GLU A 251 18.45 11.48 0.47
N LYS A 252 19.35 12.44 0.23
CA LYS A 252 20.35 12.88 1.22
C LYS A 252 19.80 13.94 2.19
N THR A 253 18.83 14.72 1.75
CA THR A 253 18.30 15.88 2.47
C THR A 253 16.89 15.60 2.97
N MET A 254 16.59 16.06 4.18
CA MET A 254 15.22 16.10 4.69
C MET A 254 14.47 17.23 3.99
N LYS A 255 13.20 16.98 3.64
CA LYS A 255 12.30 18.00 3.09
C LYS A 255 11.19 18.30 4.10
N PRO A 256 10.76 19.56 4.26
CA PRO A 256 9.62 19.88 5.10
C PRO A 256 8.37 19.21 4.54
N LEU A 257 7.65 18.47 5.38
CA LEU A 257 6.39 17.84 4.97
C LEU A 257 5.19 18.52 5.61
N VAL A 258 5.35 18.95 6.87
CA VAL A 258 4.33 19.71 7.60
C VAL A 258 5.01 20.77 8.45
N ASP A 259 4.51 22.00 8.34
CA ASP A 259 4.85 23.11 9.23
C ASP A 259 3.58 23.93 9.50
N VAL A 260 2.80 23.49 10.48
CA VAL A 260 1.55 24.14 10.88
C VAL A 260 1.75 24.80 12.23
N LYS A 261 1.57 26.11 12.27
CA LYS A 261 1.52 26.89 13.52
C LYS A 261 0.09 27.02 14.03
N ASP A 262 -0.10 27.07 15.34
CA ASP A 262 -1.43 27.29 15.93
C ASP A 262 -2.47 26.28 15.45
N PHE A 263 -2.07 25.00 15.42
CA PHE A 263 -2.82 23.90 14.82
C PHE A 263 -4.24 23.75 15.39
N CYS A 264 -4.42 23.96 16.70
CA CYS A 264 -5.73 23.85 17.34
C CYS A 264 -6.65 24.99 16.91
N GLY A 265 -6.12 26.20 16.71
CA GLY A 265 -6.87 27.36 16.23
C GLY A 265 -7.26 27.30 14.75
N GLN A 266 -6.47 26.64 13.90
CA GLN A 266 -6.71 26.59 12.45
C GLN A 266 -7.89 25.72 12.00
N ASN A 267 -8.49 24.89 12.88
CA ASN A 267 -9.60 23.99 12.54
C ASN A 267 -9.36 23.10 11.30
N LEU A 268 -8.11 22.67 11.09
CA LEU A 268 -7.74 21.81 9.96
C LEU A 268 -8.53 20.47 9.99
N SER A 269 -8.83 19.95 8.80
CA SER A 269 -9.39 18.62 8.58
C SER A 269 -8.44 17.78 7.73
N TYR A 270 -8.52 16.45 7.90
CA TYR A 270 -7.86 15.51 7.02
C TYR A 270 -8.88 14.88 6.07
N ASP A 271 -8.59 14.91 4.77
CA ASP A 271 -9.37 14.25 3.73
C ASP A 271 -8.58 13.08 3.15
N LEU A 272 -9.23 11.91 3.06
CA LEU A 272 -8.67 10.68 2.50
C LEU A 272 -8.72 10.65 0.97
N PHE A 273 -9.65 11.41 0.38
CA PHE A 273 -9.96 11.38 -1.05
C PHE A 273 -9.39 12.59 -1.78
N ARG A 274 -9.02 13.65 -1.07
CA ARG A 274 -8.52 14.90 -1.62
C ARG A 274 -7.16 15.27 -1.03
N PRO A 275 -6.36 16.07 -1.77
CA PRO A 275 -5.15 16.65 -1.20
C PRO A 275 -5.48 17.54 0.00
N ASN A 276 -4.59 17.54 0.98
CA ASN A 276 -4.64 18.31 2.21
C ASN A 276 -3.73 19.51 2.07
N ASP A 277 -4.24 20.70 2.38
CA ASP A 277 -3.51 21.96 2.13
C ASP A 277 -2.37 22.20 3.12
N TRP A 278 -2.40 21.52 4.27
CA TRP A 278 -1.38 21.61 5.31
C TRP A 278 -0.19 20.65 5.10
N ILE A 279 -0.27 19.79 4.08
CA ILE A 279 0.85 18.95 3.64
C ILE A 279 1.59 19.69 2.54
N ILE A 280 2.89 19.90 2.74
CA ILE A 280 3.77 20.57 1.78
C ILE A 280 4.07 19.61 0.64
N LYS A 281 3.87 20.07 -0.60
CA LYS A 281 3.97 19.27 -1.83
C LYS A 281 5.12 19.81 -2.67
N ASP A 282 6.33 19.38 -2.32
CA ASP A 282 7.57 19.67 -3.07
C ASP A 282 7.88 18.58 -4.12
#